data_AF-A0A1A7KKZ6-F1
#
_entry.id   AF-A0A1A7KKZ6-F1
#
_cell.length_a   1.000
_cell.length_b   1.000
_cell.length_c   1.000
_cell.angle_alpha   90.00
_cell.angle_beta   90.00
_cell.angle_gamma   90.00
#
_symmetry.space_group_name_H-M   'P 1'
#
loop_
_entity.id
_entity.type
_entity.pdbx_description
1 polymer ?
#
loop_
_entity_poly.entity_id
_entity_poly.type
_entity_poly.pdbx_seq_one_letter_code
_entity_poly.pdbx_strand_id
1 'polypeptide(L)'
;MKKIRVKFLLFVYDKTQKLYRKYFKKKKRQWQFNEKQLLEFHKDSLGRKLGEFYKKHGFTMIPKMENHDVHHLLTGCGTNFEDEIAMQFLLLGNGKLNAHLLAAVVLGSIILPEYY
;
A
#
# COMPACT_ATOMS: atom_id res chain seq x y z
N MET A 1 6.61 16.71 -17.66
CA MET A 1 7.27 15.38 -17.64
C MET A 1 6.87 14.52 -16.44
N LYS A 2 6.93 15.02 -15.20
CA LYS A 2 6.54 14.28 -13.97
C LYS A 2 5.14 13.63 -14.03
N LYS A 3 4.10 14.37 -14.44
CA LYS A 3 2.72 13.85 -14.58
C LYS A 3 2.60 12.65 -15.54
N ILE A 4 3.41 12.60 -16.60
CA ILE A 4 3.40 11.50 -17.58
C ILE A 4 4.05 10.25 -16.96
N ARG A 5 5.19 10.43 -16.27
CA ARG A 5 5.89 9.35 -15.56
C ARG A 5 5.00 8.70 -14.49
N VAL A 6 4.31 9.52 -13.69
CA VAL A 6 3.36 9.04 -12.67
C VAL A 6 2.19 8.28 -13.30
N LYS A 7 1.61 8.79 -14.40
CA LYS A 7 0.53 8.07 -15.12
C LYS A 7 0.99 6.71 -15.66
N PHE A 8 2.19 6.64 -16.22
CA PHE A 8 2.77 5.38 -16.70
C PHE A 8 2.96 4.39 -15.53
N LEU A 9 3.47 4.86 -14.39
CA LEU A 9 3.64 4.04 -13.20
C LEU A 9 2.33 3.48 -12.67
N LEU A 10 1.28 4.30 -12.60
CA LEU A 10 -0.07 3.84 -12.20
C LEU A 10 -0.60 2.77 -13.15
N PHE A 11 -0.38 2.92 -14.46
CA PHE A 11 -0.75 1.92 -15.45
C PHE A 11 -0.01 0.59 -15.24
N VAL A 12 1.31 0.63 -15.06
CA VAL A 12 2.13 -0.57 -14.77
C VAL A 12 1.68 -1.20 -13.46
N TYR A 13 1.39 -0.40 -12.43
CA TYR A 13 0.93 -0.87 -11.13
C TYR A 13 -0.39 -1.64 -11.24
N ASP A 14 -1.43 -1.09 -11.90
CA ASP A 14 -2.72 -1.78 -12.04
C ASP A 14 -2.59 -3.14 -12.75
N LYS A 15 -1.74 -3.21 -13.78
CA LYS A 15 -1.49 -4.47 -14.52
C LYS A 15 -0.73 -5.48 -13.67
N THR A 16 0.32 -5.05 -12.98
CA THR A 16 1.21 -5.94 -12.22
C THR A 16 0.58 -6.41 -10.90
N GLN A 17 -0.24 -5.57 -10.25
CA GLN A 17 -0.88 -5.90 -8.97
C GLN A 17 -1.76 -7.14 -9.07
N LYS A 18 -2.56 -7.26 -10.15
CA LYS A 18 -3.44 -8.42 -10.39
C LYS A 18 -2.63 -9.72 -10.55
N LEU A 19 -1.54 -9.68 -11.32
CA LEU A 19 -0.65 -10.84 -11.47
C LEU A 19 0.04 -11.18 -10.15
N TYR A 20 0.63 -10.19 -9.48
CA TYR A 20 1.34 -10.40 -8.23
C TYR A 20 0.45 -11.07 -7.17
N ARG A 21 -0.79 -10.62 -7.02
CA ARG A 21 -1.77 -11.23 -6.11
C ARG A 21 -2.05 -12.69 -6.46
N LYS A 22 -2.27 -13.00 -7.75
CA LYS A 22 -2.56 -14.35 -8.22
C LYS A 22 -1.44 -15.34 -7.92
N TYR A 23 -0.18 -14.93 -8.06
CA TYR A 23 0.97 -15.84 -7.94
C TYR A 23 1.60 -15.85 -6.54
N PHE A 24 1.75 -14.69 -5.88
CA PHE A 24 2.56 -14.56 -4.66
C PHE A 24 1.73 -14.52 -3.36
N LYS A 25 0.40 -14.32 -3.44
CA LYS A 25 -0.46 -14.20 -2.25
C LYS A 25 -1.38 -15.40 -2.04
N LYS A 26 -1.22 -16.51 -2.77
CA LYS A 26 -2.10 -17.69 -2.65
C LYS A 26 -2.23 -18.19 -1.20
N LYS A 27 -1.11 -18.33 -0.50
CA LYS A 27 -1.01 -18.87 0.86
C LYS A 27 -1.34 -17.86 1.99
N LYS A 28 -1.55 -16.57 1.68
CA LYS A 28 -1.89 -15.59 2.71
C LYS A 28 -3.36 -15.72 3.13
N ARG A 29 -3.59 -15.69 4.44
CA ARG A 29 -4.93 -15.63 5.03
C ARG A 29 -5.53 -14.24 4.82
N GLN A 30 -6.74 -14.19 4.28
CA GLN A 30 -7.54 -12.97 4.26
C GLN A 30 -8.13 -12.69 5.65
N TRP A 31 -8.25 -11.42 5.99
CA TRP A 31 -8.93 -11.04 7.22
C TRP A 31 -10.42 -11.39 7.15
N GLN A 32 -11.03 -11.70 8.29
CA GLN A 32 -12.41 -12.22 8.36
C GLN A 32 -13.43 -11.11 8.64
N PHE A 33 -13.07 -9.85 8.36
CA PHE A 33 -13.89 -8.67 8.60
C PHE A 33 -13.88 -7.81 7.33
N ASN A 34 -14.92 -7.01 7.12
CA ASN A 34 -14.99 -6.01 6.05
C ASN A 34 -14.81 -4.58 6.59
N GLU A 35 -14.68 -3.60 5.71
CA GLU A 35 -14.48 -2.19 6.07
C GLU A 35 -15.60 -1.60 6.94
N LYS A 36 -16.84 -2.09 6.82
CA LYS A 36 -17.96 -1.67 7.68
C LYS A 36 -17.82 -2.23 9.09
N GLN A 37 -17.47 -3.51 9.21
CA GLN A 37 -17.20 -4.17 10.49
C GLN A 37 -15.98 -3.56 11.20
N LEU A 38 -14.96 -3.13 10.46
CA LEU A 38 -13.84 -2.38 11.03
C LEU A 38 -14.31 -1.09 11.71
N LEU A 39 -15.33 -0.42 11.16
CA LEU A 39 -15.93 0.74 11.82
C LEU A 39 -16.64 0.34 13.12
N GLU A 40 -17.07 -0.89 13.33
CA GLU A 40 -17.73 -1.27 14.59
C GLU A 40 -16.74 -1.53 15.74
N PHE A 41 -15.43 -1.53 15.46
CA PHE A 41 -14.40 -1.77 16.47
C PHE A 41 -14.25 -0.59 17.44
N HIS A 42 -13.62 -0.85 18.60
CA HIS A 42 -13.36 0.16 19.62
C HIS A 42 -12.66 1.41 19.03
N LYS A 43 -13.07 2.60 19.46
CA LYS A 43 -12.72 3.90 18.85
C LYS A 43 -11.21 4.09 18.61
N ASP A 44 -10.41 3.70 19.59
CA ASP A 44 -8.96 3.90 19.58
C ASP A 44 -8.17 2.64 19.16
N SER A 45 -8.86 1.65 18.59
CA SER A 45 -8.21 0.47 18.03
C SER A 45 -7.64 0.73 16.63
N LEU A 46 -6.57 0.02 16.29
CA LEU A 46 -6.01 0.03 14.94
C LEU A 46 -7.04 -0.37 13.88
N GLY A 47 -7.89 -1.35 14.17
CA GLY A 47 -8.93 -1.80 13.24
C GLY A 47 -9.96 -0.72 12.94
N ARG A 48 -10.41 0.03 13.96
CA ARG A 48 -11.30 1.18 13.77
C ARG A 48 -10.65 2.27 12.93
N LYS A 49 -9.38 2.60 13.20
CA LYS A 49 -8.61 3.56 12.41
C LYS A 49 -8.46 3.14 10.95
N LEU A 50 -8.29 1.85 10.69
CA LEU A 50 -8.26 1.30 9.34
C LEU A 50 -9.62 1.40 8.63
N GLY A 51 -10.72 1.14 9.33
CA GLY A 51 -12.07 1.38 8.79
C GLY A 51 -12.29 2.86 8.44
N GLU A 52 -11.85 3.77 9.31
CA GLU A 52 -11.91 5.23 9.08
C GLU A 52 -11.07 5.65 7.86
N PHE A 53 -9.90 5.06 7.68
CA PHE A 53 -9.04 5.27 6.50
C PHE A 53 -9.73 4.83 5.21
N TYR A 54 -10.31 3.63 5.17
CA TYR A 54 -11.05 3.17 3.99
C TYR A 54 -12.23 4.09 3.66
N LYS A 55 -13.01 4.48 4.68
CA LYS A 55 -14.14 5.40 4.52
C LYS A 55 -13.71 6.77 4.00
N LYS A 56 -12.61 7.32 4.52
CA LYS A 56 -12.08 8.64 4.14
C LYS A 56 -11.65 8.68 2.66
N HIS A 57 -10.99 7.62 2.20
CA HIS A 57 -10.43 7.55 0.84
C HIS A 57 -11.37 6.91 -0.18
N GLY A 58 -12.55 6.40 0.24
CA GLY A 58 -13.48 5.69 -0.64
C GLY A 58 -12.91 4.35 -1.14
N PHE A 59 -12.02 3.74 -0.35
CA PHE A 59 -11.34 2.49 -0.70
C PHE A 59 -12.14 1.28 -0.23
N THR A 60 -11.98 0.18 -0.97
CA THR A 60 -12.50 -1.13 -0.58
C THR A 60 -11.35 -2.00 -0.13
N MET A 61 -11.56 -2.73 0.98
CA MET A 61 -10.53 -3.60 1.50
C MET A 61 -10.17 -4.68 0.48
N ILE A 62 -8.88 -4.82 0.18
CA ILE A 62 -8.38 -5.80 -0.78
C ILE A 62 -7.94 -7.06 -0.02
N PRO A 63 -8.60 -8.22 -0.24
CA PRO A 63 -8.24 -9.44 0.47
C PRO A 63 -6.76 -9.81 0.27
N LYS A 64 -6.11 -10.18 1.38
CA LYS A 64 -4.68 -10.57 1.50
C LYS A 64 -3.67 -9.43 1.36
N MET A 65 -4.15 -8.19 1.27
CA MET A 65 -3.34 -6.96 1.19
C MET A 65 -3.66 -5.98 2.32
N GLU A 66 -4.55 -6.34 3.25
CA GLU A 66 -5.00 -5.52 4.38
C GLU A 66 -3.82 -5.06 5.24
N ASN A 67 -2.83 -5.94 5.40
CA ASN A 67 -1.62 -5.66 6.18
C ASN A 67 -0.76 -4.54 5.58
N HIS A 68 -0.87 -4.27 4.28
CA HIS A 68 -0.19 -3.16 3.63
C HIS A 68 -0.86 -1.84 3.96
N ASP A 69 -2.20 -1.82 3.96
CA ASP A 69 -2.96 -0.60 4.26
C ASP A 69 -2.75 -0.14 5.71
N VAL A 70 -2.51 -1.08 6.63
CA VAL A 70 -2.07 -0.78 8.00
C VAL A 70 -0.75 0.00 8.04
N HIS A 71 0.17 -0.21 7.09
CA HIS A 71 1.43 0.52 7.09
C HIS A 71 1.21 2.01 6.92
N HIS A 72 0.25 2.47 6.10
CA HIS A 72 -0.08 3.91 6.00
C HIS A 72 -0.41 4.52 7.36
N LEU A 73 -1.15 3.79 8.21
CA LEU A 73 -1.51 4.27 9.55
C LEU A 73 -0.31 4.33 10.48
N LEU A 74 0.58 3.34 10.41
CA LEU A 74 1.74 3.24 11.30
C LEU A 74 2.87 4.18 10.90
N THR A 75 3.04 4.44 9.60
CA THR A 75 4.13 5.29 9.08
C THR A 75 3.70 6.73 8.85
N GLY A 76 2.39 7.00 8.82
CA GLY A 76 1.85 8.32 8.47
C GLY A 76 1.97 8.65 6.98
N CYS A 77 2.42 7.72 6.14
CA CYS A 77 2.51 7.91 4.69
C CYS A 77 1.11 7.94 4.07
N GLY A 78 0.83 8.96 3.27
CA GLY A 78 -0.42 9.08 2.53
C GLY A 78 -0.56 8.09 1.38
N THR A 79 -1.57 8.33 0.54
CA THR A 79 -1.94 7.45 -0.59
C THR A 79 -1.53 8.03 -1.94
N ASN A 80 -0.74 9.11 -1.96
CA ASN A 80 -0.16 9.63 -3.19
C ASN A 80 1.04 8.75 -3.58
N PHE A 81 1.48 8.85 -4.84
CA PHE A 81 2.51 7.95 -5.35
C PHE A 81 3.86 8.15 -4.63
N GLU A 82 4.22 9.39 -4.31
CA GLU A 82 5.45 9.72 -3.60
C GLU A 82 5.48 9.08 -2.20
N ASP A 83 4.37 9.13 -1.46
CA ASP A 83 4.21 8.55 -0.13
C ASP A 83 4.25 7.01 -0.17
N GLU A 84 3.72 6.39 -1.22
CA GLU A 84 3.84 4.94 -1.43
C GLU A 84 5.31 4.52 -1.56
N ILE A 85 6.10 5.27 -2.32
CA ILE A 85 7.53 5.03 -2.50
C ILE A 85 8.27 5.28 -1.18
N ALA A 86 8.01 6.41 -0.51
CA ALA A 86 8.61 6.74 0.79
C ALA A 86 8.32 5.65 1.83
N MET A 87 7.09 5.13 1.86
CA MET A 87 6.71 4.01 2.72
C MET A 87 7.53 2.75 2.40
N GLN A 88 7.79 2.43 1.13
CA GLN A 88 8.64 1.30 0.78
C GLN A 88 10.09 1.48 1.24
N PHE A 89 10.65 2.68 1.16
CA PHE A 89 11.99 2.99 1.70
C PHE A 89 12.04 2.81 3.21
N LEU A 90 11.07 3.36 3.93
CA LEU A 90 10.99 3.22 5.39
C LEU A 90 10.87 1.74 5.80
N LEU A 91 10.04 0.97 5.10
CA LEU A 91 9.88 -0.45 5.38
C LEU A 91 11.13 -1.25 5.03
N LEU A 92 11.86 -0.89 3.97
CA LEU A 92 13.16 -1.48 3.64
C LEU A 92 14.17 -1.24 4.77
N GLY A 93 14.26 0.00 5.26
CA GLY A 93 15.11 0.37 6.39
C GLY A 93 14.77 -0.39 7.68
N ASN A 94 13.49 -0.72 7.87
CA ASN A 94 13.00 -1.57 8.96
C ASN A 94 13.14 -3.08 8.70
N GLY A 95 13.89 -3.51 7.68
CA GLY A 95 14.23 -4.92 7.42
C GLY A 95 13.19 -5.69 6.60
N LYS A 96 12.14 -5.05 6.08
CA LYS A 96 11.18 -5.72 5.19
C LYS A 96 11.84 -5.96 3.83
N LEU A 97 12.03 -7.23 3.47
CA LEU A 97 12.60 -7.59 2.17
C LEU A 97 11.64 -8.47 1.36
N ASN A 98 11.10 -7.93 0.27
CA ASN A 98 10.31 -8.69 -0.69
C ASN A 98 10.43 -8.08 -2.10
N ALA A 99 10.17 -8.89 -3.13
CA ALA A 99 10.34 -8.48 -4.52
C ALA A 99 9.54 -7.23 -4.93
N HIS A 100 8.33 -7.07 -4.38
CA HIS A 100 7.48 -5.91 -4.71
C HIS A 100 8.05 -4.61 -4.13
N LEU A 101 8.50 -4.66 -2.87
CA LEU A 101 9.16 -3.54 -2.21
C LEU A 101 10.45 -3.16 -2.91
N LEU A 102 11.29 -4.14 -3.28
CA LEU A 102 12.53 -3.86 -4.02
C LEU A 102 12.25 -3.23 -5.39
N ALA A 103 11.25 -3.73 -6.11
CA ALA A 103 10.85 -3.14 -7.39
C ALA A 103 10.38 -1.70 -7.22
N ALA A 104 9.57 -1.41 -6.20
CA ALA A 104 9.11 -0.06 -5.91
C ALA A 104 10.27 0.89 -5.54
N VAL A 105 11.20 0.44 -4.70
CA VAL A 105 12.42 1.20 -4.33
C VAL A 105 13.26 1.51 -5.57
N VAL A 106 13.58 0.52 -6.40
CA VAL A 106 14.39 0.72 -7.63
C VAL A 106 13.69 1.66 -8.61
N LEU A 107 12.40 1.45 -8.87
CA LEU A 107 11.61 2.32 -9.76
C LEU A 107 11.54 3.74 -9.21
N GLY A 108 11.34 3.89 -7.90
CA GLY A 108 11.36 5.17 -7.20
C GLY A 108 12.68 5.90 -7.37
N SER A 109 13.81 5.22 -7.17
CA SER A 109 15.15 5.79 -7.33
C SER A 109 15.44 6.27 -8.76
N ILE A 110 14.95 5.55 -9.78
CA ILE A 110 15.18 5.91 -11.18
C ILE A 110 14.23 7.02 -11.64
N ILE A 111 12.96 6.99 -11.21
CA ILE A 111 11.91 7.83 -11.78
C ILE A 111 11.69 9.12 -11.00
N LEU A 112 12.00 9.12 -9.70
CA LEU A 112 11.88 10.26 -8.79
C LEU A 112 13.25 10.61 -8.15
N PRO A 113 14.31 10.86 -8.93
CA PRO A 113 15.60 11.24 -8.37
C PRO A 113 15.55 12.57 -7.61
N GLU A 114 14.59 13.45 -7.92
CA GLU A 114 14.43 14.76 -7.26
C GLU A 114 13.85 14.70 -5.83
N TYR A 115 13.51 13.52 -5.33
CA TYR A 115 12.95 13.31 -3.97
C TYR A 115 13.97 12.73 -2.97
N TYR A 116 15.26 12.68 -3.34
CA TYR A 116 16.38 12.29 -2.48
C TYR A 116 17.22 13.50 -2.07
#